data_AF-A0A7W1LZV4-F1
#
_entry.id   AF-A0A7W1LZV4-F1
#
_cell.length_a   1.000
_cell.length_b   1.000
_cell.length_c   1.000
_cell.angle_alpha   90.00
_cell.angle_beta   90.00
_cell.angle_gamma   90.00
#
_symmetry.space_group_name_H-M   'P 1'
#
loop_
_entity.id
_entity.type
_entity.pdbx_description
1 polymer ?
#
loop_
_entity_poly.entity_id
_entity_poly.type
_entity_poly.pdbx_seq_one_letter_code
_entity_poly.pdbx_strand_id
1 'polypeptide(L)'
;MSAAIPTDETLIIETPERVPLHFALASIGNRFLACAFDHFLQIVVMFVAFLLIVWLGNTAGWYARLQDAPKWVWAMIIVMLFLVWSGYFALFEWAWNGQTPGKRWLRLRVIRED
;
A
#
# COMPACT_ATOMS: atom_id res chain seq x y z
N MET A 1 -25.39 24.90 -24.43
CA MET A 1 -24.24 24.09 -23.97
C MET A 1 -24.27 24.13 -22.45
N SER A 2 -24.67 23.03 -21.79
CA SER A 2 -24.79 22.99 -20.34
C SER A 2 -23.39 22.93 -19.73
N ALA A 3 -22.98 24.00 -19.03
CA ALA A 3 -21.77 24.00 -18.24
C ALA A 3 -21.89 22.88 -17.19
N ALA A 4 -20.98 21.91 -17.22
CA ALA A 4 -20.90 20.88 -16.19
C ALA A 4 -20.58 21.59 -14.87
N ILE A 5 -21.48 21.47 -13.88
CA ILE A 5 -21.23 21.98 -12.53
C ILE A 5 -20.04 21.20 -11.97
N PRO A 6 -18.96 21.85 -11.53
CA PRO A 6 -17.84 21.16 -10.90
C PRO A 6 -18.35 20.53 -9.61
N THR A 7 -18.46 19.20 -9.60
CA THR A 7 -18.67 18.43 -8.39
C THR A 7 -17.31 18.01 -7.84
N ASP A 8 -17.20 17.82 -6.53
CA ASP A 8 -15.99 17.35 -5.83
C ASP A 8 -15.48 15.97 -6.31
N GLU A 9 -16.26 15.32 -7.20
CA GLU A 9 -15.95 14.05 -7.84
C GLU A 9 -15.41 14.21 -9.27
N THR A 10 -15.13 15.43 -9.73
CA THR A 10 -14.59 15.69 -11.07
C THR A 10 -13.27 16.45 -11.01
N LEU A 11 -12.23 15.87 -11.62
CA LEU A 11 -10.94 16.52 -11.84
C LEU A 11 -10.95 17.16 -13.23
N ILE A 12 -10.73 18.48 -13.30
CA ILE A 12 -10.67 19.23 -14.55
C ILE A 12 -9.21 19.56 -14.84
N ILE A 13 -8.70 19.09 -15.99
CA ILE A 13 -7.34 19.37 -16.45
C ILE A 13 -7.41 20.26 -17.69
N GLU A 14 -6.83 21.46 -17.60
CA GLU A 14 -6.71 22.39 -18.72
C GLU A 14 -5.54 21.97 -19.63
N THR A 15 -5.84 21.70 -20.90
CA THR A 15 -4.81 21.37 -21.89
C THR A 15 -4.26 22.63 -22.55
N PRO A 16 -3.04 22.62 -23.13
CA PRO A 16 -2.47 23.76 -23.86
C PRO A 16 -3.37 24.29 -24.98
N GLU A 17 -4.24 23.44 -25.52
CA GLU A 17 -5.23 23.77 -26.56
C GLU A 17 -6.46 24.53 -26.02
N ARG A 18 -6.48 24.86 -24.71
CA ARG A 18 -7.60 25.50 -23.99
C ARG A 18 -8.89 24.69 -24.05
N VAL A 19 -8.77 23.36 -24.12
CA VAL A 19 -9.91 22.44 -24.01
C VAL A 19 -9.83 21.76 -22.65
N PRO A 20 -10.80 21.98 -21.75
CA PRO A 20 -10.82 21.34 -20.44
C PRO A 20 -11.20 19.85 -20.57
N LEU A 21 -10.41 18.98 -19.95
CA LEU A 21 -10.69 17.55 -19.84
C LEU A 21 -11.29 17.25 -18.46
N HIS A 22 -12.45 16.60 -18.46
CA HIS A 22 -13.14 16.20 -17.23
C HIS A 22 -12.89 14.71 -16.93
N PHE A 23 -12.25 14.43 -15.80
CA PHE A 23 -12.02 13.08 -15.30
C PHE A 23 -12.88 12.81 -14.07
N ALA A 24 -13.58 11.68 -14.04
CA ALA A 24 -14.25 11.23 -12.83
C ALA A 24 -13.21 10.78 -11.79
N LEU A 25 -13.22 11.39 -10.62
CA LEU A 25 -12.41 10.96 -9.49
C LEU A 25 -12.96 9.65 -8.92
N ALA A 26 -12.05 8.81 -8.44
CA ALA A 26 -12.46 7.61 -7.74
C ALA A 26 -13.20 7.98 -6.45
N SER A 27 -14.37 7.38 -6.24
CA SER A 27 -15.12 7.55 -5.00
C SER A 27 -14.29 7.16 -3.78
N ILE A 28 -14.64 7.73 -2.62
CA ILE A 28 -14.00 7.39 -1.35
C ILE A 28 -14.04 5.88 -1.05
N GLY A 29 -15.13 5.20 -1.45
CA GLY A 29 -15.29 3.76 -1.30
C GLY A 29 -14.25 2.96 -2.09
N ASN A 30 -13.97 3.32 -3.34
CA ASN A 30 -12.95 2.64 -4.14
C ASN A 30 -11.54 2.85 -3.58
N ARG A 31 -11.25 4.04 -3.05
CA ARG A 31 -9.99 4.32 -2.36
C ARG A 31 -9.85 3.46 -1.09
N PHE A 32 -10.92 3.36 -0.30
CA PHE A 32 -10.94 2.51 0.89
C PHE A 32 -10.75 1.04 0.54
N LEU A 33 -11.45 0.52 -0.47
CA LEU A 33 -11.30 -0.87 -0.93
C LEU A 33 -9.89 -1.17 -1.43
N ALA A 34 -9.23 -0.22 -2.11
CA ALA A 34 -7.83 -0.37 -2.51
C ALA A 34 -6.94 -0.56 -1.28
N CYS A 35 -7.06 0.31 -0.28
CA CYS A 35 -6.30 0.22 0.96
C CYS A 35 -6.62 -1.06 1.74
N ALA A 36 -7.89 -1.47 1.80
CA ALA A 36 -8.31 -2.69 2.49
C ALA A 36 -7.71 -3.93 1.83
N PHE A 37 -7.68 -3.98 0.50
CA PHE A 37 -7.04 -5.06 -0.24
C PHE A 37 -5.52 -5.11 0.00
N ASP A 38 -4.86 -3.95 -0.01
CA ASP A 38 -3.42 -3.87 0.27
C ASP A 38 -3.08 -4.37 1.69
N HIS A 39 -3.85 -3.94 2.70
CA HIS A 39 -3.67 -4.43 4.08
C HIS A 39 -3.99 -5.91 4.21
N PHE A 40 -5.02 -6.40 3.52
CA PHE A 40 -5.34 -7.83 3.50
C PHE A 40 -4.17 -8.64 2.93
N LEU A 41 -3.61 -8.23 1.80
CA LEU A 41 -2.44 -8.87 1.21
C LEU A 41 -1.24 -8.85 2.17
N GLN A 42 -1.00 -7.71 2.81
CA GLN A 42 0.09 -7.55 3.78
C GLN A 42 -0.06 -8.47 5.00
N ILE A 43 -1.28 -8.57 5.55
CA ILE A 43 -1.60 -9.49 6.66
C ILE A 43 -1.39 -10.93 6.23
N VAL A 44 -1.86 -11.33 5.04
CA VAL A 44 -1.69 -12.69 4.51
C VAL A 44 -0.21 -13.03 4.38
N VAL A 45 0.59 -12.16 3.76
CA VAL A 45 2.04 -12.36 3.60
C VAL A 45 2.73 -12.46 4.96
N MET A 46 2.42 -11.56 5.90
CA MET A 46 3.02 -11.56 7.23
C MET A 46 2.61 -12.80 8.04
N PHE A 47 1.37 -13.25 7.91
CA PHE A 47 0.86 -14.46 8.55
C PHE A 47 1.56 -15.71 8.00
N VAL A 48 1.71 -15.82 6.68
CA VAL A 48 2.47 -16.92 6.05
C VAL A 48 3.93 -16.90 6.48
N ALA A 49 4.58 -15.73 6.50
CA ALA A 49 5.95 -15.59 6.98
C ALA A 49 6.09 -16.01 8.44
N PHE A 50 5.13 -15.63 9.30
CA PHE A 50 5.09 -16.06 10.69
C PHE A 50 4.97 -17.58 10.82
N LEU A 51 4.05 -18.21 10.08
CA LEU A 51 3.88 -19.67 10.07
C LEU A 51 5.17 -20.38 9.64
N LEU A 52 5.86 -19.87 8.61
CA LEU A 52 7.14 -20.42 8.16
C LEU A 52 8.22 -20.30 9.24
N ILE A 53 8.32 -19.15 9.91
CA ILE A 53 9.28 -18.94 11.01
C ILE A 53 8.99 -19.89 12.17
N VAL A 54 7.73 -20.09 12.55
CA VAL A 54 7.36 -21.03 13.62
C VAL A 54 7.68 -22.48 13.22
N TRP A 55 7.38 -22.86 11.98
CA TRP A 55 7.62 -24.21 11.47
C TRP A 55 9.12 -24.55 11.44
N LEU A 56 9.96 -23.65 10.91
CA LEU A 56 11.42 -23.75 10.95
C LEU A 56 11.98 -23.62 12.39
N GLY A 57 11.31 -22.82 13.21
CA GLY A 57 11.67 -22.53 14.59
C GLY A 57 11.57 -23.77 15.48
N ASN A 58 10.52 -24.57 15.29
CA ASN A 58 10.28 -25.80 16.02
C ASN A 58 11.35 -26.87 15.73
N THR A 59 11.93 -26.84 14.53
CA THR A 59 13.01 -27.77 14.15
C THR A 59 14.38 -27.38 14.69
N ALA A 60 14.61 -26.11 15.02
CA ALA A 60 15.94 -25.59 15.37
C ALA A 60 16.02 -24.81 16.69
N GLY A 61 14.99 -24.90 17.54
CA GLY A 61 14.98 -24.37 18.91
C GLY A 61 15.04 -22.84 18.99
N TRP A 62 14.53 -22.14 17.98
CA TRP A 62 14.65 -20.67 17.84
C TRP A 62 13.93 -19.91 18.96
N TYR A 63 12.84 -20.48 19.48
CA TYR A 63 12.06 -19.87 20.55
C TYR A 63 12.89 -19.60 21.82
N ALA A 64 13.69 -20.59 22.25
CA ALA A 64 14.56 -20.44 23.42
C ALA A 64 15.64 -19.36 23.20
N ARG A 65 16.22 -19.31 21.99
CA ARG A 65 17.24 -18.30 21.63
C ARG A 65 16.69 -16.88 21.57
N LEU A 66 15.42 -16.71 21.21
CA LEU A 66 14.76 -15.40 21.18
C LEU A 66 14.42 -14.89 22.58
N GLN A 67 14.15 -15.78 23.54
CA GLN A 67 13.91 -15.38 24.94
C GLN A 67 15.17 -14.81 25.59
N ASP A 68 16.32 -15.42 25.32
CA ASP A 68 17.62 -14.96 25.83
C ASP A 68 18.27 -13.88 24.93
N ALA A 69 17.56 -13.41 23.90
CA ALA A 69 18.12 -12.48 22.94
C ALA A 69 18.40 -11.11 23.57
N PRO A 70 19.55 -10.49 23.26
CA PRO A 70 19.87 -9.16 23.75
C PRO A 70 18.90 -8.10 23.17
N LYS A 71 18.66 -7.02 23.93
CA LYS A 71 17.65 -5.98 23.61
C LYS A 71 17.78 -5.36 22.21
N TRP A 72 18.97 -5.31 21.64
CA TRP A 72 19.19 -4.78 20.29
C TRP A 72 18.55 -5.66 19.19
N VAL A 73 18.41 -6.98 19.43
CA VAL A 73 17.73 -7.90 18.49
C VAL A 73 16.26 -7.53 18.39
N TRP A 74 15.60 -7.27 19.52
CA TRP A 74 14.22 -6.80 19.57
C TRP A 74 14.05 -5.44 18.86
N ALA A 75 15.00 -4.51 19.07
CA ALA A 75 14.99 -3.24 18.36
C ALA A 75 15.08 -3.44 16.83
N MET A 76 15.96 -4.33 16.36
CA MET A 76 16.09 -4.68 14.95
C MET A 76 14.79 -5.28 14.38
N ILE A 77 14.14 -6.18 15.12
CA ILE A 77 12.85 -6.79 14.71
C ILE A 77 11.77 -5.72 14.56
N ILE A 78 11.67 -4.77 15.50
CA ILE A 78 10.70 -3.67 15.45
C ILE A 78 10.96 -2.78 14.22
N VAL A 79 12.21 -2.44 13.94
CA VAL A 79 12.57 -1.65 12.76
C VAL A 79 12.23 -2.40 11.48
N MET A 80 12.53 -3.70 11.41
CA MET A 80 12.14 -4.57 10.29
C MET A 80 10.62 -4.56 10.06
N LEU A 81 9.83 -4.75 11.12
CA LEU A 81 8.37 -4.69 11.07
C LEU A 81 7.86 -3.34 10.56
N PHE A 82 8.45 -2.24 11.04
CA PHE A 82 8.12 -0.90 10.56
C PHE A 82 8.44 -0.72 9.07
N LEU A 83 9.59 -1.21 8.61
CA LEU A 83 9.97 -1.18 7.21
C LEU A 83 9.06 -2.05 6.34
N VAL A 84 8.60 -3.20 6.82
CA VAL A 84 7.61 -4.00 6.10
C VAL A 84 6.25 -3.29 6.07
N TRP A 85 5.85 -2.68 7.18
CA TRP A 85 4.57 -1.99 7.29
C TRP A 85 4.50 -0.77 6.35
N SER A 86 5.42 0.17 6.54
CA SER A 86 5.45 1.45 5.82
C SER A 86 6.17 1.34 4.47
N GLY A 87 7.26 0.56 4.42
CA GLY A 87 8.05 0.39 3.21
C GLY A 87 7.34 -0.40 2.13
N TYR A 88 6.35 -1.25 2.45
CA TYR A 88 5.47 -1.81 1.43
C TYR A 88 4.84 -0.69 0.59
N PHE A 89 4.09 0.23 1.21
CA PHE A 89 3.44 1.32 0.47
C PHE A 89 4.46 2.19 -0.29
N ALA A 90 5.56 2.56 0.35
CA ALA A 90 6.59 3.39 -0.27
C ALA A 90 7.25 2.72 -1.49
N LEU A 91 7.61 1.42 -1.38
CA LEU A 91 8.25 0.67 -2.47
C LEU A 91 7.30 0.50 -3.65
N PHE A 92 6.04 0.13 -3.40
CA PHE A 92 5.06 -0.07 -4.46
C PHE A 92 4.72 1.25 -5.15
N GLU A 93 4.53 2.34 -4.40
CA GLU A 93 4.29 3.65 -5.00
C GLU A 93 5.49 4.16 -5.80
N TRP A 94 6.72 3.92 -5.34
CA TRP A 94 7.90 4.27 -6.12
C TRP A 94 8.04 3.41 -7.39
N ALA A 95 7.84 2.09 -7.30
CA ALA A 95 8.02 1.17 -8.42
C ALA A 95 6.90 1.23 -9.48
N TRP A 96 5.67 1.62 -9.09
CA TRP A 96 4.48 1.62 -9.97
C TRP A 96 3.90 3.01 -10.23
N ASN A 97 4.75 4.04 -10.32
CA ASN A 97 4.32 5.40 -10.65
C ASN A 97 3.18 5.92 -9.74
N GLY A 98 3.24 5.63 -8.45
CA GLY A 98 2.26 6.02 -7.44
C GLY A 98 1.11 5.03 -7.22
N GLN A 99 1.15 3.85 -7.83
CA GLN A 99 0.11 2.82 -7.66
C GLN A 99 0.53 1.72 -6.68
N THR A 100 -0.40 1.31 -5.82
CA THR A 100 -0.28 0.09 -5.01
C THR A 100 -1.00 -1.08 -5.70
N PRO A 101 -0.72 -2.34 -5.32
CA PRO A 101 -1.40 -3.50 -5.88
C PRO A 101 -2.93 -3.42 -5.78
N GLY A 102 -3.46 -2.94 -4.64
CA GLY A 102 -4.88 -2.71 -4.43
C GLY A 102 -5.46 -1.65 -5.37
N LYS A 103 -4.78 -0.51 -5.53
CA LYS A 103 -5.17 0.54 -6.50
C LYS A 103 -5.19 -0.04 -7.91
N ARG A 104 -4.20 -0.85 -8.28
CA ARG A 104 -4.07 -1.46 -9.60
C ARG A 104 -5.15 -2.50 -9.88
N TRP A 105 -5.51 -3.31 -8.88
CA TRP A 105 -6.58 -4.31 -9.00
C TRP A 105 -7.94 -3.65 -9.25
N LEU A 106 -8.22 -2.53 -8.58
CA LEU A 106 -9.40 -1.70 -8.80
C LEU A 106 -9.29 -0.77 -10.02
N ARG A 107 -8.22 -0.89 -10.82
CA ARG A 107 -7.94 -0.09 -12.02
C ARG A 107 -7.95 1.43 -11.77
N LEU A 108 -7.59 1.84 -10.55
CA LEU A 108 -7.45 3.24 -10.20
C LEU A 108 -6.18 3.80 -10.84
N ARG A 109 -6.36 4.88 -11.60
CA ARG A 109 -5.25 5.62 -12.20
C ARG A 109 -4.86 6.77 -11.29
N VAL A 110 -3.56 6.95 -11.10
CA VAL A 110 -2.99 8.07 -10.35
C VAL A 110 -2.43 9.03 -11.38
N ILE A 111 -2.87 10.28 -11.32
CA ILE A 111 -2.33 11.40 -12.11
C ILE A 111 -1.41 12.17 -11.17
N ARG A 112 -0.23 12.55 -11.69
CA ARG A 112 0.81 13.28 -10.97
C ARG A 112 0.89 14.68 -11.56
N GLU A 113 1.00 15.68 -10.69
CA GLU A 113 1.18 17.09 -11.04
C GLU A 113 2.61 17.46 -10.60
N ASP A 114 3.60 16.88 -11.27
CA ASP A 114 5.03 17.06 -11.00
C ASP A 114 5.69 17.79 -12.18
#